data_AF-A0AAP0MNP5-F1
#
_entry.id   AF-A0AAP0MNP5-F1
#
_cell.length_a   1.000
_cell.length_b   1.000
_cell.length_c   1.000
_cell.angle_alpha   90.00
_cell.angle_beta   90.00
_cell.angle_gamma   90.00
#
_symmetry.space_group_name_H-M   'P 1'
#
loop_
_entity.id
_entity.type
_entity.pdbx_description
1 polymer ?
#
loop_
_entity_poly.entity_id
_entity_poly.type
_entity_poly.pdbx_seq_one_letter_code
_entity_poly.pdbx_strand_id
1 'polypeptide(L)'
;MIHVVVIYKEQIGYEYDMCEIPDGHVMLVVSWVLLVFSAEEVSAQNQVKASVQRKIRQSIADEYPGLEPVLDDLLPKKSPLIVAKCQNHLNLVLVNNVPLFFNIRDGPYMPTLRLLHQYPNIMKKLQVDRGAIKFVLSGANIMCPGLTSPGGSLDEEVGAETPVAIMAEGKQHALAIGFTKMSAKDIKAINKGIGVDNMHYLNDGLWKGIDLVAGGKSKKSKRTAPKSDDIYLKLLVKLYRFLVRRTDSNFNKVILKRLFMSKVNKPPLSLSRLINFMKGKEDKIAVVVGTVTDDIRAYEVPALKVTALRFTETARARIEKAGGECLTFDQLALRAPLGQNTYLGVASVIDNEFVGKQVLLRGPKNAREAVKHFGPAPGVPHSHTKPYVRSKGRKFERARGRRNSRGFRV
;
A
#
# COMPACT_ATOMS: atom_id res chain seq x y z
N MET A 1 -35.42 -10.82 4.81
CA MET A 1 -33.94 -10.76 4.91
C MET A 1 -33.20 -11.00 3.58
N ILE A 2 -33.86 -10.94 2.41
CA ILE A 2 -33.23 -11.14 1.07
C ILE A 2 -33.17 -9.83 0.25
N HIS A 3 -33.94 -8.80 0.61
CA HIS A 3 -34.01 -7.53 -0.13
C HIS A 3 -32.91 -6.50 0.19
N VAL A 4 -32.04 -6.75 1.19
CA VAL A 4 -31.03 -5.75 1.64
C VAL A 4 -29.72 -5.85 0.86
N VAL A 5 -29.41 -7.02 0.25
CA VAL A 5 -28.13 -7.22 -0.46
C VAL A 5 -28.15 -6.64 -1.88
N VAL A 6 -29.33 -6.50 -2.50
CA VAL A 6 -29.44 -5.99 -3.88
C VAL A 6 -29.29 -4.47 -3.97
N ILE A 7 -29.59 -3.72 -2.90
CA ILE A 7 -29.58 -2.24 -2.94
C ILE A 7 -28.14 -1.66 -2.89
N TYR A 8 -27.16 -2.42 -2.40
CA TYR A 8 -25.76 -1.97 -2.35
C TYR A 8 -25.02 -2.03 -3.70
N LYS A 9 -25.65 -2.58 -4.75
CA LYS A 9 -25.03 -2.71 -6.09
C LYS A 9 -25.18 -1.45 -6.96
N GLU A 10 -26.12 -0.55 -6.66
CA GLU A 10 -26.52 0.53 -7.60
C GLU A 10 -26.11 1.96 -7.22
N GLN A 11 -25.65 2.25 -5.99
CA GLN A 11 -25.47 3.65 -5.55
C GLN A 11 -24.04 4.11 -5.27
N ILE A 12 -23.03 3.26 -5.44
CA ILE A 12 -21.63 3.63 -5.20
C ILE A 12 -20.77 3.03 -6.32
N GLY A 13 -20.57 3.78 -7.40
CA GLY A 13 -19.86 3.36 -8.61
C GLY A 13 -18.35 3.13 -8.42
N TYR A 14 -17.98 2.02 -7.78
CA TYR A 14 -16.62 1.50 -7.76
C TYR A 14 -16.63 0.01 -8.07
N GLU A 15 -16.01 -0.33 -9.20
CA GLU A 15 -15.89 -1.66 -9.78
C GLU A 15 -14.90 -2.50 -8.96
N TYR A 16 -15.37 -3.61 -8.38
CA TYR A 16 -14.51 -4.66 -7.83
C TYR A 16 -14.86 -5.98 -8.52
N ASP A 17 -13.89 -6.49 -9.29
CA ASP A 17 -14.00 -7.74 -10.05
C ASP A 17 -14.31 -8.93 -9.13
N MET A 18 -15.41 -9.65 -9.41
CA MET A 18 -15.73 -10.93 -8.79
C MET A 18 -15.29 -12.07 -9.71
N CYS A 19 -14.56 -13.04 -9.16
CA CYS A 19 -14.26 -14.33 -9.78
C CYS A 19 -15.37 -15.32 -9.40
N GLU A 20 -16.12 -15.82 -10.38
CA GLU A 20 -17.18 -16.81 -10.17
C GLU A 20 -16.59 -18.21 -9.93
N ILE A 21 -17.11 -18.93 -8.92
CA ILE A 21 -16.95 -20.39 -8.80
C ILE A 21 -18.37 -20.99 -8.78
N PRO A 22 -18.67 -21.97 -9.65
CA PRO A 22 -19.97 -22.60 -9.72
C PRO A 22 -20.16 -23.68 -8.62
N ASP A 23 -21.42 -24.00 -8.35
CA ASP A 23 -21.96 -25.12 -7.56
C ASP A 23 -22.39 -24.84 -6.10
N GLY A 24 -23.59 -24.27 -5.96
CA GLY A 24 -24.76 -25.13 -5.69
C GLY A 24 -24.98 -25.75 -4.30
N HIS A 25 -24.21 -25.42 -3.26
CA HIS A 25 -24.52 -25.85 -1.89
C HIS A 25 -24.70 -24.68 -0.92
N VAL A 26 -25.96 -24.51 -0.46
CA VAL A 26 -26.35 -23.63 0.65
C VAL A 26 -25.83 -24.23 1.95
N MET A 27 -24.55 -23.99 2.24
CA MET A 27 -23.91 -24.31 3.51
C MET A 27 -23.50 -23.00 4.18
N LEU A 28 -24.32 -22.57 5.13
CA LEU A 28 -23.97 -21.76 6.30
C LEU A 28 -22.72 -20.87 6.13
N VAL A 29 -22.89 -19.69 5.55
CA VAL A 29 -21.97 -18.56 5.79
C VAL A 29 -22.38 -17.91 7.11
N VAL A 30 -22.38 -18.70 8.19
CA VAL A 30 -22.42 -18.23 9.59
C VAL A 30 -21.02 -18.44 10.15
N SER A 31 -20.07 -17.81 9.49
CA SER A 31 -18.66 -17.69 9.87
C SER A 31 -18.12 -16.69 8.84
N TRP A 32 -17.27 -15.73 9.23
CA TRP A 32 -16.80 -14.59 8.40
C TRP A 32 -17.52 -13.25 8.57
N VAL A 33 -18.20 -13.06 9.68
CA VAL A 33 -18.43 -11.72 10.22
C VAL A 33 -17.63 -11.65 11.52
N LEU A 34 -17.42 -10.47 12.08
CA LEU A 34 -16.75 -10.18 13.36
C LEU A 34 -15.23 -9.92 13.21
N LEU A 35 -14.84 -8.63 13.05
CA LEU A 35 -13.96 -7.88 14.00
C LEU A 35 -13.07 -6.76 13.37
N VAL A 36 -13.33 -5.45 13.56
CA VAL A 36 -12.75 -4.41 14.50
C VAL A 36 -11.32 -3.89 14.24
N PHE A 37 -11.10 -2.60 14.55
CA PHE A 37 -9.92 -1.87 15.07
C PHE A 37 -8.56 -2.57 15.18
N SER A 38 -7.49 -1.83 14.84
CA SER A 38 -6.07 -2.21 15.03
C SER A 38 -5.74 -2.53 16.50
N ALA A 39 -5.13 -3.69 16.74
CA ALA A 39 -4.66 -4.12 18.06
C ALA A 39 -3.56 -3.22 18.67
N GLU A 40 -2.91 -2.37 17.87
CA GLU A 40 -1.82 -1.49 18.32
C GLU A 40 -2.32 -0.22 19.05
N GLU A 41 -3.60 0.14 18.90
CA GLU A 41 -4.21 1.31 19.57
C GLU A 41 -4.97 0.92 20.84
N VAL A 42 -5.19 -0.37 21.06
CA VAL A 42 -5.84 -0.93 22.26
C VAL A 42 -4.79 -1.10 23.36
N SER A 43 -4.86 -0.24 24.37
CA SER A 43 -3.96 -0.27 25.53
C SER A 43 -4.23 -1.44 26.48
N ALA A 44 -5.50 -1.82 26.65
CA ALA A 44 -5.88 -2.96 27.49
C ALA A 44 -7.26 -3.50 27.08
N GLN A 45 -7.47 -4.81 27.19
CA GLN A 45 -8.79 -5.44 27.07
C GLN A 45 -9.10 -6.15 28.38
N ASN A 46 -10.21 -5.76 29.02
CA ASN A 46 -10.62 -6.33 30.30
C ASN A 46 -12.01 -6.94 30.16
N GLN A 47 -12.15 -8.17 30.62
CA GLN A 47 -13.47 -8.77 30.83
C GLN A 47 -14.14 -8.08 32.02
N VAL A 48 -15.36 -7.61 31.81
CA VAL A 48 -16.11 -6.83 32.78
C VAL A 48 -16.75 -7.76 33.82
N LYS A 49 -16.66 -7.38 35.10
CA LYS A 49 -17.34 -8.09 36.20
C LYS A 49 -18.85 -8.00 36.03
N ALA A 50 -19.59 -9.03 36.44
CA ALA A 50 -21.04 -9.10 36.27
C ALA A 50 -21.81 -7.88 36.84
N SER A 51 -21.35 -7.28 37.95
CA SER A 51 -21.95 -6.07 38.53
C SER A 51 -21.83 -4.86 37.61
N VAL A 52 -20.68 -4.68 36.98
CA VAL A 52 -20.41 -3.58 36.04
C VAL A 52 -21.15 -3.81 34.72
N GLN A 53 -21.24 -5.06 34.25
CA GLN A 53 -22.03 -5.41 33.07
C GLN A 53 -23.51 -5.03 33.23
N ARG A 54 -24.10 -5.25 34.42
CA ARG A 54 -25.47 -4.82 34.72
C ARG A 54 -25.62 -3.30 34.69
N LYS A 55 -24.64 -2.56 35.24
CA LYS A 55 -24.65 -1.08 35.22
C LYS A 55 -24.56 -0.52 33.79
N ILE A 56 -23.67 -1.06 32.96
CA ILE A 56 -23.52 -0.65 31.55
C ILE A 56 -24.82 -0.92 30.79
N ARG A 57 -25.41 -2.10 30.98
CA ARG A 57 -26.67 -2.46 30.34
C ARG A 57 -27.83 -1.54 30.77
N GLN A 58 -27.92 -1.21 32.06
CA GLN A 58 -28.94 -0.28 32.55
C GLN A 58 -28.77 1.11 31.94
N SER A 59 -27.55 1.65 31.94
CA SER A 59 -27.24 2.94 31.32
C SER A 59 -27.61 2.99 29.83
N ILE A 60 -27.36 1.91 29.08
CA ILE A 60 -27.73 1.83 27.65
C ILE A 60 -29.25 1.74 27.47
N ALA A 61 -29.96 1.04 28.35
CA ALA A 61 -31.41 0.94 28.31
C ALA A 61 -32.10 2.28 28.62
N ASP A 62 -31.57 3.01 29.61
CA ASP A 62 -32.08 4.33 30.01
C ASP A 62 -31.87 5.36 28.89
N GLU A 63 -30.71 5.33 28.22
CA GLU A 63 -30.36 6.26 27.13
C GLU A 63 -31.08 5.94 25.82
N TYR A 64 -31.29 4.65 25.51
CA TYR A 64 -31.93 4.20 24.26
C TYR A 64 -33.10 3.24 24.51
N PRO A 65 -34.28 3.76 24.91
CA PRO A 65 -35.47 2.93 25.19
C PRO A 65 -35.90 2.07 24.00
N GLY A 66 -35.71 2.54 22.77
CA GLY A 66 -36.03 1.79 21.55
C GLY A 66 -35.22 0.51 21.36
N LEU A 67 -34.15 0.31 22.13
CA LEU A 67 -33.32 -0.89 22.10
C LEU A 67 -33.75 -1.95 23.13
N GLU A 68 -34.62 -1.61 24.08
CA GLU A 68 -35.10 -2.53 25.14
C GLU A 68 -35.54 -3.92 24.63
N PRO A 69 -36.34 -4.06 23.55
CA PRO A 69 -36.78 -5.37 23.07
C PRO A 69 -35.65 -6.22 22.48
N VAL A 70 -34.54 -5.62 22.02
CA VAL A 70 -33.42 -6.31 21.36
C VAL A 70 -32.17 -6.35 22.26
N LEU A 71 -32.24 -5.74 23.43
CA LEU A 71 -31.11 -5.59 24.35
C LEU A 71 -30.63 -6.94 24.89
N ASP A 72 -31.52 -7.92 25.05
CA ASP A 72 -31.16 -9.27 25.48
C ASP A 72 -30.35 -10.04 24.42
N ASP A 73 -30.62 -9.78 23.14
CA ASP A 73 -29.90 -10.40 22.02
C ASP A 73 -28.55 -9.72 21.77
N LEU A 74 -28.49 -8.39 21.87
CA LEU A 74 -27.26 -7.61 21.68
C LEU A 74 -26.30 -7.71 22.87
N LEU A 75 -26.83 -7.68 24.09
CA LEU A 75 -26.08 -7.71 25.35
C LEU A 75 -26.60 -8.84 26.27
N PRO A 76 -26.27 -10.12 25.95
CA PRO A 76 -26.73 -11.26 26.73
C PRO A 76 -26.24 -11.21 28.18
N LYS A 77 -27.12 -11.49 29.14
CA LYS A 77 -26.79 -11.48 30.58
C LYS A 77 -25.71 -12.49 30.97
N LYS A 78 -25.55 -13.56 30.17
CA LYS A 78 -24.62 -14.68 30.42
C LYS A 78 -23.34 -14.61 29.58
N SER A 79 -23.29 -13.80 28.53
CA SER A 79 -22.09 -13.71 27.68
C SER A 79 -21.04 -12.79 28.31
N PRO A 80 -19.75 -13.10 28.19
CA PRO A 80 -18.69 -12.23 28.67
C PRO A 80 -18.68 -10.93 27.85
N LEU A 81 -18.78 -9.79 28.55
CA LEU A 81 -18.63 -8.46 27.97
C LEU A 81 -17.20 -7.99 28.16
N ILE A 82 -16.54 -7.58 27.08
CA ILE A 82 -15.15 -7.11 27.08
C ILE A 82 -15.16 -5.60 26.87
N VAL A 83 -14.41 -4.86 27.68
CA VAL A 83 -14.15 -3.45 27.44
C VAL A 83 -12.71 -3.27 26.99
N ALA A 84 -12.53 -2.80 25.75
CA ALA A 84 -11.23 -2.46 25.19
C ALA A 84 -10.95 -0.97 25.38
N LYS A 85 -9.90 -0.65 26.13
CA LYS A 85 -9.41 0.72 26.32
C LYS A 85 -8.49 1.07 25.17
N CYS A 86 -8.80 2.11 24.42
CA CYS A 86 -8.00 2.62 23.33
C CYS A 86 -7.28 3.91 23.74
N GLN A 87 -6.37 4.39 22.89
CA GLN A 87 -5.76 5.72 23.05
C GLN A 87 -6.84 6.83 23.07
N ASN A 88 -6.51 8.00 23.60
CA ASN A 88 -7.42 9.16 23.75
C ASN A 88 -8.65 8.93 24.66
N HIS A 89 -8.55 8.03 25.63
CA HIS A 89 -9.63 7.71 26.58
C HIS A 89 -10.91 7.15 25.93
N LEU A 90 -10.79 6.54 24.74
CA LEU A 90 -11.89 5.84 24.09
C LEU A 90 -12.03 4.43 24.67
N ASN A 91 -13.19 4.09 25.20
CA ASN A 91 -13.55 2.76 25.70
C ASN A 91 -14.54 2.12 24.72
N LEU A 92 -14.21 0.93 24.20
CA LEU A 92 -15.09 0.16 23.33
C LEU A 92 -15.73 -0.98 24.13
N VAL A 93 -17.03 -1.16 23.97
CA VAL A 93 -17.81 -2.27 24.54
C VAL A 93 -17.98 -3.36 23.48
N LEU A 94 -17.34 -4.50 23.71
CA LEU A 94 -17.35 -5.64 22.80
C LEU A 94 -18.14 -6.82 23.35
N VAL A 95 -18.96 -7.40 22.48
CA VAL A 95 -19.70 -8.66 22.72
C VAL A 95 -19.37 -9.61 21.59
N ASN A 96 -18.94 -10.84 21.90
CA ASN A 96 -18.43 -11.78 20.88
C ASN A 96 -17.39 -11.12 19.96
N ASN A 97 -16.56 -10.27 20.58
CA ASN A 97 -15.55 -9.47 19.92
C ASN A 97 -16.08 -8.40 18.93
N VAL A 98 -17.39 -8.09 18.86
CA VAL A 98 -17.91 -6.97 18.05
C VAL A 98 -18.06 -5.70 18.88
N PRO A 99 -17.57 -4.54 18.44
CA PRO A 99 -17.80 -3.27 19.09
C PRO A 99 -19.23 -2.86 18.79
N LEU A 100 -20.07 -2.88 19.81
CA LEU A 100 -21.46 -2.45 19.69
C LEU A 100 -21.62 -1.02 20.15
N PHE A 101 -20.93 -0.65 21.24
CA PHE A 101 -20.94 0.68 21.81
C PHE A 101 -19.53 1.19 22.06
N PHE A 102 -19.38 2.50 22.10
CA PHE A 102 -18.16 3.18 22.51
C PHE A 102 -18.49 4.30 23.49
N ASN A 103 -17.51 4.70 24.27
CA ASN A 103 -17.59 5.76 25.26
C ASN A 103 -16.28 6.54 25.21
N ILE A 104 -16.35 7.87 25.31
CA ILE A 104 -15.16 8.72 25.41
C ILE A 104 -15.11 9.27 26.84
N ARG A 105 -14.02 8.97 27.57
CA ARG A 105 -13.83 9.32 28.98
C ARG A 105 -14.94 8.75 29.87
N ASP A 106 -15.76 9.64 30.45
CA ASP A 106 -16.91 9.33 31.32
C ASP A 106 -18.23 9.81 30.68
N GLY A 107 -18.26 9.97 29.35
CA GLY A 107 -19.46 10.37 28.61
C GLY A 107 -20.53 9.28 28.54
N PRO A 108 -21.63 9.48 27.79
CA PRO A 108 -22.62 8.44 27.56
C PRO A 108 -22.07 7.33 26.65
N TYR A 109 -22.66 6.13 26.75
CA TYR A 109 -22.38 5.05 25.79
C TYR A 109 -23.08 5.36 24.47
N MET A 110 -22.32 5.48 23.39
CA MET A 110 -22.83 5.73 22.05
C MET A 110 -22.76 4.45 21.21
N PRO A 111 -23.76 4.13 20.37
CA PRO A 111 -23.70 2.98 19.49
C PRO A 111 -22.63 3.17 18.41
N THR A 112 -22.12 2.11 17.79
CA THR A 112 -21.31 2.27 16.56
C THR A 112 -22.20 2.61 15.37
N LEU A 113 -21.66 3.25 14.32
CA LEU A 113 -22.44 3.54 13.10
C LEU A 113 -23.01 2.27 12.47
N ARG A 114 -22.31 1.13 12.61
CA ARG A 114 -22.80 -0.18 12.15
C ARG A 114 -24.06 -0.62 12.90
N LEU A 115 -24.08 -0.42 14.22
CA LEU A 115 -25.26 -0.73 15.04
C LEU A 115 -26.41 0.22 14.71
N LEU A 116 -26.12 1.51 14.55
CA LEU A 116 -27.11 2.52 14.16
C LEU A 116 -27.70 2.24 12.77
N HIS A 117 -26.93 1.73 11.82
CA HIS A 117 -27.44 1.33 10.50
C HIS A 117 -28.36 0.11 10.55
N GLN A 118 -28.16 -0.80 11.53
CA GLN A 118 -29.07 -1.93 11.76
C GLN A 118 -30.38 -1.48 12.43
N TYR A 119 -30.29 -0.51 13.35
CA TYR A 119 -31.44 0.04 14.06
C TYR A 119 -31.53 1.58 13.90
N PRO A 120 -31.99 2.10 12.74
CA PRO A 120 -31.91 3.53 12.44
C PRO A 120 -32.71 4.46 13.36
N ASN A 121 -33.63 3.92 14.16
CA ASN A 121 -34.58 4.71 14.96
C ASN A 121 -34.21 4.77 16.45
N ILE A 122 -33.05 4.25 16.86
CA ILE A 122 -32.63 4.25 18.27
C ILE A 122 -32.16 5.62 18.75
N MET A 123 -31.80 6.53 17.85
CA MET A 123 -31.29 7.87 18.16
C MET A 123 -32.11 8.96 17.50
N LYS A 124 -32.14 10.14 18.14
CA LYS A 124 -32.62 11.37 17.53
C LYS A 124 -31.73 11.77 16.34
N LYS A 125 -32.34 12.29 15.28
CA LYS A 125 -31.69 12.53 13.99
C LYS A 125 -31.58 14.03 13.72
N LEU A 126 -30.39 14.48 13.35
CA LEU A 126 -30.16 15.80 12.78
C LEU A 126 -29.66 15.63 11.34
N GLN A 127 -30.07 16.48 10.42
CA GLN A 127 -29.66 16.42 9.02
C GLN A 127 -28.70 17.56 8.69
N VAL A 128 -27.59 17.22 8.02
CA VAL A 128 -26.65 18.18 7.46
C VAL A 128 -26.89 18.37 5.96
N ASP A 129 -26.62 19.58 5.48
CA ASP A 129 -26.68 19.89 4.06
C ASP A 129 -25.60 19.18 3.22
N ARG A 130 -25.80 19.19 1.89
CA ARG A 130 -24.83 18.62 0.93
C ARG A 130 -23.42 19.20 1.05
N GLY A 131 -23.29 20.47 1.41
CA GLY A 131 -22.00 21.16 1.53
C GLY A 131 -21.15 20.64 2.68
N ALA A 132 -21.79 20.32 3.81
CA ALA A 132 -21.16 19.84 5.03
C ALA A 132 -20.71 18.37 4.95
N ILE A 133 -21.33 17.53 4.09
CA ILE A 133 -21.05 16.08 4.00
C ILE A 133 -19.55 15.78 3.90
N LYS A 134 -18.82 16.47 3.01
CA LYS A 134 -17.38 16.25 2.81
C LYS A 134 -16.57 16.52 4.07
N PHE A 135 -16.95 17.54 4.83
CA PHE A 135 -16.24 17.95 6.05
C PHE A 135 -16.53 16.97 7.19
N VAL A 136 -17.78 16.51 7.34
CA VAL A 136 -18.15 15.49 8.33
C VAL A 136 -17.43 14.16 8.05
N LEU A 137 -17.34 13.75 6.78
CA LEU A 137 -16.54 12.60 6.34
C LEU A 137 -15.03 12.76 6.54
N SER A 138 -14.56 13.98 6.77
CA SER A 138 -13.17 14.28 7.09
C SER A 138 -12.93 14.39 8.61
N GLY A 139 -13.96 14.13 9.43
CA GLY A 139 -13.88 14.19 10.89
C GLY A 139 -14.01 15.60 11.48
N ALA A 140 -14.46 16.59 10.70
CA ALA A 140 -14.71 17.93 11.24
C ALA A 140 -15.96 17.94 12.13
N ASN A 141 -15.96 18.84 13.12
CA ASN A 141 -17.14 19.16 13.91
C ASN A 141 -18.21 19.84 13.05
N ILE A 142 -19.48 19.66 13.44
CA ILE A 142 -20.61 20.18 12.67
C ILE A 142 -20.95 21.57 13.21
N MET A 143 -20.83 22.54 12.32
CA MET A 143 -21.11 23.95 12.60
C MET A 143 -22.60 24.22 12.52
N CYS A 144 -23.12 25.14 13.35
CA CYS A 144 -24.55 25.50 13.36
C CYS A 144 -25.12 25.83 11.96
N PRO A 145 -24.42 26.56 11.06
CA PRO A 145 -24.92 26.86 9.71
C PRO A 145 -25.19 25.63 8.84
N GLY A 146 -24.46 24.51 9.06
CA GLY A 146 -24.66 23.29 8.29
C GLY A 146 -25.93 22.52 8.68
N LEU A 147 -26.55 22.87 9.82
CA LEU A 147 -27.79 22.27 10.33
C LEU A 147 -29.02 23.17 10.11
N THR A 148 -28.82 24.48 9.94
CA THR A 148 -29.89 25.49 9.78
C THR A 148 -30.10 25.92 8.32
N SER A 149 -29.27 25.44 7.40
CA SER A 149 -29.39 25.71 5.96
C SER A 149 -30.63 25.01 5.36
N PRO A 150 -31.03 25.33 4.11
CA PRO A 150 -32.24 24.74 3.49
C PRO A 150 -32.23 23.21 3.38
N GLY A 151 -31.05 22.59 3.38
CA GLY A 151 -30.87 21.14 3.38
C GLY A 151 -30.68 20.53 4.77
N GLY A 152 -30.55 21.37 5.81
CA GLY A 152 -30.42 20.97 7.20
C GLY A 152 -31.78 20.78 7.87
N SER A 153 -31.85 19.86 8.83
CA SER A 153 -33.06 19.61 9.63
C SER A 153 -32.67 19.33 11.07
N LEU A 154 -33.37 19.98 12.00
CA LEU A 154 -33.14 19.85 13.44
C LEU A 154 -34.41 19.31 14.10
N ASP A 155 -34.25 18.33 15.00
CA ASP A 155 -35.32 17.93 15.92
C ASP A 155 -35.27 18.88 17.13
N GLU A 156 -36.31 19.70 17.30
CA GLU A 156 -36.37 20.76 18.33
C GLU A 156 -36.45 20.22 19.76
N GLU A 157 -36.71 18.92 19.93
CA GLU A 157 -36.70 18.24 21.23
C GLU A 157 -35.29 17.94 21.74
N VAL A 158 -34.27 18.07 20.89
CA VAL A 158 -32.90 17.71 21.24
C VAL A 158 -32.27 18.79 22.13
N GLY A 159 -31.91 18.39 23.35
CA GLY A 159 -31.17 19.20 24.31
C GLY A 159 -29.68 19.34 23.99
N ALA A 160 -28.99 20.15 24.79
CA ALA A 160 -27.53 20.13 24.83
C ALA A 160 -27.03 18.83 25.50
N GLU A 161 -25.79 18.44 25.23
CA GLU A 161 -25.14 17.26 25.80
C GLU A 161 -25.86 15.93 25.53
N THR A 162 -26.50 15.81 24.36
CA THR A 162 -27.27 14.63 23.94
C THR A 162 -26.58 13.96 22.74
N PRO A 163 -26.49 12.61 22.70
CA PRO A 163 -25.96 11.90 21.55
C PRO A 163 -26.98 11.88 20.40
N VAL A 164 -26.53 12.21 19.18
CA VAL A 164 -27.38 12.36 17.99
C VAL A 164 -26.82 11.64 16.77
N ALA A 165 -27.72 11.13 15.94
CA ALA A 165 -27.40 10.58 14.63
C ALA A 165 -27.40 11.69 13.58
N ILE A 166 -26.32 11.79 12.81
CA ILE A 166 -26.16 12.81 11.76
C ILE A 166 -26.47 12.19 10.40
N MET A 167 -27.58 12.64 9.82
CA MET A 167 -28.08 12.25 8.51
C MET A 167 -27.55 13.19 7.43
N ALA A 168 -27.31 12.68 6.23
CA ALA A 168 -26.96 13.50 5.08
C ALA A 168 -28.18 13.77 4.21
N GLU A 169 -28.32 15.01 3.73
CA GLU A 169 -29.37 15.39 2.78
C GLU A 169 -29.41 14.42 1.57
N GLY A 170 -30.58 13.81 1.33
CA GLY A 170 -30.78 12.87 0.23
C GLY A 170 -30.23 11.45 0.45
N LYS A 171 -29.82 11.09 1.68
CA LYS A 171 -29.37 9.74 2.04
C LYS A 171 -30.20 9.13 3.16
N GLN A 172 -30.35 7.81 3.11
CA GLN A 172 -31.18 7.04 4.06
C GLN A 172 -30.43 6.62 5.33
N HIS A 173 -29.09 6.59 5.30
CA HIS A 173 -28.25 6.11 6.39
C HIS A 173 -27.51 7.27 7.07
N ALA A 174 -27.23 7.12 8.36
CA ALA A 174 -26.45 8.09 9.12
C ALA A 174 -24.99 8.14 8.64
N LEU A 175 -24.47 9.36 8.48
CA LEU A 175 -23.10 9.66 8.09
C LEU A 175 -22.15 9.66 9.29
N ALA A 176 -22.64 10.12 10.43
CA ALA A 176 -21.87 10.27 11.66
C ALA A 176 -22.76 10.16 12.90
N ILE A 177 -22.12 9.95 14.04
CA ILE A 177 -22.68 10.09 15.38
C ILE A 177 -21.97 11.28 16.02
N GLY A 178 -22.77 12.19 16.56
CA GLY A 178 -22.29 13.40 17.19
C GLY A 178 -22.81 13.55 18.61
N PHE A 179 -22.20 14.48 19.33
CA PHE A 179 -22.62 14.90 20.66
C PHE A 179 -22.97 16.39 20.63
N THR A 180 -24.20 16.75 21.00
CA THR A 180 -24.66 18.14 20.90
C THR A 180 -23.95 19.02 21.93
N LYS A 181 -23.42 20.15 21.49
CA LYS A 181 -22.80 21.15 22.36
C LYS A 181 -23.78 22.26 22.73
N MET A 182 -24.77 22.51 21.87
CA MET A 182 -25.84 23.48 22.05
C MET A 182 -27.18 22.76 21.85
N SER A 183 -28.24 23.27 22.46
CA SER A 183 -29.59 22.74 22.21
C SER A 183 -30.04 23.03 20.77
N ALA A 184 -30.95 22.23 20.22
CA ALA A 184 -31.47 22.47 18.87
C ALA A 184 -32.08 23.88 18.70
N LYS A 185 -32.70 24.40 19.76
CA LYS A 185 -33.25 25.76 19.81
C LYS A 185 -32.16 26.83 19.73
N ASP A 186 -31.07 26.64 20.48
CA ASP A 186 -29.93 27.57 20.48
C ASP A 186 -29.15 27.53 19.16
N ILE A 187 -29.02 26.35 18.54
CA ILE A 187 -28.39 26.18 17.22
C ILE A 187 -29.13 27.03 16.18
N LYS A 188 -30.47 27.00 16.21
CA LYS A 188 -31.33 27.77 15.30
C LYS A 188 -31.28 29.27 15.56
N ALA A 189 -31.22 29.68 16.84
CA ALA A 189 -31.22 31.10 17.23
C ALA A 189 -29.86 31.79 17.02
N ILE A 190 -28.76 31.16 17.46
CA ILE A 190 -27.41 31.76 17.44
C ILE A 190 -26.77 31.62 16.05
N ASN A 191 -26.99 30.47 15.40
CA ASN A 191 -26.50 30.13 14.06
C ASN A 191 -24.99 30.40 13.82
N LYS A 192 -24.17 30.30 14.88
CA LYS A 192 -22.72 30.50 14.84
C LYS A 192 -22.03 29.54 15.81
N GLY A 193 -20.84 29.08 15.44
CA GLY A 193 -20.03 28.17 16.27
C GLY A 193 -20.31 26.69 16.00
N ILE A 194 -19.78 25.85 16.88
CA ILE A 194 -19.91 24.39 16.83
C ILE A 194 -21.24 24.00 17.49
N GLY A 195 -22.13 23.39 16.72
CA GLY A 195 -23.40 22.89 17.24
C GLY A 195 -23.29 21.45 17.76
N VAL A 196 -22.54 20.61 17.03
CA VAL A 196 -22.36 19.18 17.37
C VAL A 196 -20.91 18.78 17.18
N ASP A 197 -20.32 18.19 18.21
CA ASP A 197 -18.99 17.59 18.14
C ASP A 197 -19.09 16.22 17.45
N ASN A 198 -18.24 15.98 16.46
CA ASN A 198 -18.26 14.75 15.67
C ASN A 198 -17.48 13.65 16.42
N MET A 199 -18.19 12.60 16.86
CA MET A 199 -17.60 11.53 17.68
C MET A 199 -17.16 10.34 16.84
N HIS A 200 -17.96 9.96 15.85
CA HIS A 200 -17.72 8.80 15.01
C HIS A 200 -18.34 9.04 13.63
N TYR A 201 -17.59 8.88 12.55
CA TYR A 201 -18.06 9.15 11.19
C TYR A 201 -17.69 8.05 10.20
N LEU A 202 -18.41 8.01 9.08
CA LEU A 202 -18.17 7.04 8.02
C LEU A 202 -16.75 7.23 7.45
N ASN A 203 -16.00 6.14 7.32
CA ASN A 203 -14.57 6.09 6.94
C ASN A 203 -13.55 6.44 8.04
N ASP A 204 -13.96 6.61 9.29
CA ASP A 204 -13.03 6.69 10.41
C ASP A 204 -12.49 5.30 10.83
N GLY A 205 -11.66 5.27 11.88
CA GLY A 205 -11.06 4.03 12.40
C GLY A 205 -12.08 3.02 12.94
N LEU A 206 -13.19 3.50 13.52
CA LEU A 206 -14.26 2.67 14.07
C LEU A 206 -15.18 2.12 12.98
N TRP A 207 -15.36 2.86 11.88
CA TRP A 207 -16.15 2.44 10.73
C TRP A 207 -15.41 1.40 9.88
N LYS A 208 -14.16 1.70 9.51
CA LYS A 208 -13.36 0.87 8.60
C LYS A 208 -13.05 -0.49 9.19
N GLY A 209 -12.80 -0.61 10.50
CA GLY A 209 -12.22 -1.84 11.07
C GLY A 209 -10.86 -2.18 10.42
N ILE A 210 -10.19 -3.27 10.84
CA ILE A 210 -8.98 -3.75 10.15
C ILE A 210 -9.38 -4.37 8.80
N ASP A 211 -9.70 -3.54 7.81
CA ASP A 211 -9.72 -3.96 6.42
C ASP A 211 -8.48 -3.40 5.72
N LEU A 212 -7.38 -4.12 5.91
CA LEU A 212 -6.14 -3.86 5.21
C LEU A 212 -6.13 -4.77 3.98
N VAL A 213 -6.46 -4.24 2.80
CA VAL A 213 -6.37 -4.92 1.49
C VAL A 213 -5.01 -5.64 1.30
N ALA A 214 -3.96 -5.21 2.03
CA ALA A 214 -2.63 -5.83 2.05
C ALA A 214 -1.98 -5.96 3.45
N GLY A 215 -2.76 -6.14 4.53
CA GLY A 215 -2.22 -6.44 5.87
C GLY A 215 -1.32 -5.36 6.50
N GLY A 216 -1.45 -4.09 6.08
CA GLY A 216 -0.86 -2.88 6.69
C GLY A 216 0.65 -2.74 6.53
N LYS A 217 1.41 -3.78 6.88
CA LYS A 217 2.85 -3.83 6.70
C LYS A 217 3.18 -3.96 5.22
N SER A 218 3.55 -2.84 4.60
CA SER A 218 4.15 -2.84 3.26
C SER A 218 5.46 -3.64 3.28
N LYS A 219 5.40 -4.88 2.79
CA LYS A 219 6.58 -5.73 2.63
C LYS A 219 7.47 -5.14 1.54
N LYS A 220 8.59 -4.52 1.95
CA LYS A 220 9.63 -4.09 1.01
C LYS A 220 10.38 -5.32 0.51
N SER A 221 10.07 -5.79 -0.69
CA SER A 221 10.73 -6.93 -1.34
C SER A 221 12.17 -6.63 -1.81
N LYS A 222 12.59 -5.36 -1.77
CA LYS A 222 13.92 -4.91 -2.21
C LYS A 222 14.96 -5.04 -1.10
N ARG A 223 16.20 -5.41 -1.49
CA ARG A 223 17.35 -5.45 -0.57
C ARG A 223 17.72 -4.04 -0.07
N THR A 224 17.99 -3.93 1.22
CA THR A 224 18.38 -2.70 1.92
C THR A 224 19.87 -2.67 2.31
N ALA A 225 20.55 -3.82 2.21
CA ALA A 225 21.98 -3.99 2.49
C ALA A 225 22.57 -5.09 1.59
N PRO A 226 23.90 -5.09 1.34
CA PRO A 226 24.55 -6.20 0.65
C PRO A 226 24.55 -7.46 1.55
N LYS A 227 24.34 -8.64 0.96
CA LYS A 227 24.48 -9.94 1.66
C LYS A 227 25.94 -10.42 1.72
N SER A 228 26.83 -9.83 0.94
CA SER A 228 28.22 -10.28 0.82
C SER A 228 29.07 -9.82 2.00
N ASP A 229 30.04 -10.65 2.39
CA ASP A 229 30.99 -10.34 3.46
C ASP A 229 32.27 -9.62 3.03
N ASP A 230 32.40 -9.31 1.73
CA ASP A 230 33.50 -8.51 1.19
C ASP A 230 33.58 -7.14 1.88
N ILE A 231 34.72 -6.91 2.55
CA ILE A 231 35.00 -5.70 3.33
C ILE A 231 35.01 -4.47 2.41
N TYR A 232 35.62 -4.55 1.23
CA TYR A 232 35.70 -3.43 0.29
C TYR A 232 34.31 -3.02 -0.21
N LEU A 233 33.44 -4.00 -0.51
CA LEU A 233 32.07 -3.72 -0.87
C LEU A 233 31.28 -3.09 0.29
N LYS A 234 31.48 -3.54 1.53
CA LYS A 234 30.84 -2.96 2.72
C LYS A 234 31.30 -1.51 2.94
N LEU A 235 32.59 -1.21 2.78
CA LEU A 235 33.13 0.15 2.88
C LEU A 235 32.60 1.05 1.77
N LEU A 236 32.56 0.55 0.54
CA LEU A 236 32.01 1.29 -0.60
C LEU A 236 30.52 1.61 -0.40
N VAL A 237 29.76 0.66 0.15
CA VAL A 237 28.36 0.89 0.52
C VAL A 237 28.23 1.97 1.59
N LYS A 238 29.09 1.99 2.61
CA LYS A 238 29.08 3.05 3.64
C LYS A 238 29.34 4.41 3.01
N LEU A 239 30.32 4.52 2.11
CA LEU A 239 30.62 5.74 1.36
C LEU A 239 29.41 6.23 0.55
N TYR A 240 28.82 5.39 -0.29
CA TYR A 240 27.66 5.79 -1.10
C TYR A 240 26.40 6.03 -0.26
N ARG A 241 26.26 5.39 0.91
CA ARG A 241 25.17 5.68 1.86
C ARG A 241 25.35 7.05 2.51
N PHE A 242 26.58 7.45 2.82
CA PHE A 242 26.90 8.79 3.27
C PHE A 242 26.60 9.82 2.16
N LEU A 243 27.06 9.58 0.93
CA LEU A 243 26.80 10.45 -0.22
C LEU A 243 25.29 10.61 -0.46
N VAL A 244 24.49 9.54 -0.48
CA VAL A 244 23.03 9.62 -0.67
C VAL A 244 22.32 10.40 0.43
N ARG A 245 22.84 10.38 1.67
CA ARG A 245 22.25 11.14 2.77
C ARG A 245 22.60 12.62 2.72
N ARG A 246 23.78 12.97 2.21
CA ARG A 246 24.29 14.35 2.16
C ARG A 246 24.00 15.03 0.83
N THR A 247 23.86 14.26 -0.23
CA THR A 247 23.55 14.72 -1.59
C THR A 247 22.19 14.17 -1.99
N ASP A 248 21.27 15.02 -2.45
CA ASP A 248 19.97 14.55 -2.94
C ASP A 248 20.02 14.05 -4.40
N SER A 249 21.20 13.60 -4.85
CA SER A 249 21.41 13.14 -6.22
C SER A 249 20.78 11.76 -6.45
N ASN A 250 19.89 11.68 -7.45
CA ASN A 250 19.30 10.42 -7.89
C ASN A 250 20.38 9.42 -8.38
N PHE A 251 21.49 9.90 -8.94
CA PHE A 251 22.62 9.09 -9.35
C PHE A 251 23.14 8.17 -8.23
N ASN A 252 23.46 8.77 -7.08
CA ASN A 252 24.00 8.05 -5.92
C ASN A 252 22.99 7.05 -5.36
N LYS A 253 21.69 7.40 -5.37
CA LYS A 253 20.60 6.50 -4.96
C LYS A 253 20.56 5.24 -5.84
N VAL A 254 20.75 5.39 -7.16
CA VAL A 254 20.78 4.24 -8.08
C VAL A 254 22.04 3.41 -7.91
N ILE A 255 23.22 4.01 -7.75
CA ILE A 255 24.47 3.25 -7.49
C ILE A 255 24.32 2.41 -6.22
N LEU A 256 23.89 3.04 -5.11
CA LEU A 256 23.71 2.36 -3.83
C LEU A 256 22.75 1.16 -3.96
N LYS A 257 21.62 1.35 -4.64
CA LYS A 257 20.66 0.27 -4.92
C LYS A 257 21.31 -0.87 -5.73
N ARG A 258 22.17 -0.56 -6.71
CA ARG A 258 22.86 -1.57 -7.53
C ARG A 258 23.99 -2.28 -6.79
N LEU A 259 24.67 -1.62 -5.85
CA LEU A 259 25.68 -2.27 -4.99
C LEU A 259 25.06 -3.40 -4.15
N PHE A 260 23.81 -3.23 -3.68
CA PHE A 260 23.05 -4.24 -2.91
C PHE A 260 22.60 -5.45 -3.73
N MET A 261 22.61 -5.35 -5.06
CA MET A 261 22.12 -6.41 -5.93
C MET A 261 23.00 -7.66 -5.87
N SER A 262 22.38 -8.82 -6.07
CA SER A 262 23.08 -10.10 -6.21
C SER A 262 23.95 -10.14 -7.47
N LYS A 263 24.94 -11.05 -7.51
CA LYS A 263 25.81 -11.28 -8.68
C LYS A 263 25.01 -11.50 -9.97
N VAL A 264 23.92 -12.27 -9.89
CA VAL A 264 22.96 -12.52 -10.98
C VAL A 264 22.40 -11.22 -11.58
N ASN A 265 22.17 -10.21 -10.75
CA ASN A 265 21.61 -8.92 -11.15
C ASN A 265 22.70 -7.89 -11.53
N LYS A 266 23.98 -8.23 -11.41
CA LYS A 266 25.14 -7.46 -11.85
C LYS A 266 25.82 -8.17 -13.04
N PRO A 267 25.15 -8.28 -14.20
CA PRO A 267 25.71 -8.97 -15.36
C PRO A 267 26.96 -8.25 -15.89
N PRO A 268 27.93 -8.98 -16.44
CA PRO A 268 29.08 -8.37 -17.09
C PRO A 268 28.67 -7.56 -18.32
N LEU A 269 29.44 -6.52 -18.61
CA LEU A 269 29.30 -5.69 -19.80
C LEU A 269 30.54 -5.86 -20.69
N SER A 270 30.35 -6.20 -21.97
CA SER A 270 31.44 -6.35 -22.93
C SER A 270 31.96 -4.99 -23.41
N LEU A 271 33.25 -4.91 -23.74
CA LEU A 271 33.85 -3.71 -24.34
C LEU A 271 33.13 -3.28 -25.61
N SER A 272 32.80 -4.21 -26.50
CA SER A 272 32.04 -3.93 -27.73
C SER A 272 30.72 -3.18 -27.49
N ARG A 273 29.97 -3.58 -26.45
CA ARG A 273 28.72 -2.91 -26.07
C ARG A 273 28.98 -1.57 -25.41
N LEU A 274 30.01 -1.49 -24.58
CA LEU A 274 30.40 -0.25 -23.93
C LEU A 274 30.79 0.81 -24.97
N ILE A 275 31.59 0.45 -25.98
CA ILE A 275 31.96 1.32 -27.10
C ILE A 275 30.70 1.84 -27.80
N ASN A 276 29.76 0.95 -28.14
CA ASN A 276 28.51 1.36 -28.78
C ASN A 276 27.67 2.32 -27.92
N PHE A 277 27.67 2.16 -26.59
CA PHE A 277 26.97 3.09 -25.70
C PHE A 277 27.67 4.45 -25.56
N MET A 278 28.97 4.50 -25.81
CA MET A 278 29.81 5.70 -25.67
C MET A 278 30.00 6.47 -26.98
N LYS A 279 29.51 5.96 -28.12
CA LYS A 279 29.49 6.69 -29.38
C LYS A 279 28.80 8.05 -29.22
N GLY A 280 29.50 9.12 -29.57
CA GLY A 280 29.04 10.51 -29.44
C GLY A 280 29.05 11.07 -28.01
N LYS A 281 29.69 10.40 -27.05
CA LYS A 281 29.73 10.79 -25.63
C LYS A 281 31.11 10.58 -25.01
N GLU A 282 32.14 10.95 -25.74
CA GLU A 282 33.54 10.65 -25.41
C GLU A 282 34.05 11.44 -24.19
N ASP A 283 33.48 12.62 -23.95
CA ASP A 283 33.85 13.48 -22.80
C ASP A 283 33.35 12.96 -21.45
N LYS A 284 32.46 11.97 -21.45
CA LYS A 284 31.76 11.50 -20.23
C LYS A 284 32.38 10.25 -19.66
N ILE A 285 32.27 10.09 -18.34
CA ILE A 285 32.73 8.88 -17.65
C ILE A 285 31.64 7.80 -17.70
N ALA A 286 31.95 6.63 -18.25
CA ALA A 286 31.04 5.49 -18.31
C ALA A 286 31.01 4.73 -16.99
N VAL A 287 29.86 4.66 -16.31
CA VAL A 287 29.76 3.98 -15.00
C VAL A 287 28.99 2.67 -15.09
N VAL A 288 29.64 1.57 -14.70
CA VAL A 288 29.13 0.20 -14.77
C VAL A 288 29.17 -0.47 -13.39
N VAL A 289 28.00 -0.69 -12.78
CA VAL A 289 27.90 -1.42 -11.50
C VAL A 289 27.93 -2.94 -11.74
N GLY A 290 29.07 -3.43 -12.22
CA GLY A 290 29.32 -4.82 -12.60
C GLY A 290 30.76 -5.01 -13.09
N THR A 291 31.00 -6.14 -13.76
CA THR A 291 32.31 -6.44 -14.37
C THR A 291 32.34 -5.96 -15.82
N VAL A 292 33.43 -5.33 -16.23
CA VAL A 292 33.72 -5.07 -17.65
C VAL A 292 34.61 -6.18 -18.17
N THR A 293 34.18 -6.83 -19.26
CA THR A 293 34.88 -7.95 -19.89
C THR A 293 35.35 -7.59 -21.28
N ASP A 294 36.50 -8.14 -21.68
CA ASP A 294 37.03 -7.99 -23.03
C ASP A 294 36.12 -8.66 -24.08
N ASP A 295 36.19 -8.16 -25.31
CA ASP A 295 35.55 -8.75 -26.48
C ASP A 295 36.54 -8.70 -27.65
N ILE A 296 37.07 -9.86 -28.01
CA ILE A 296 38.09 -10.02 -29.06
C ILE A 296 37.56 -9.51 -30.42
N ARG A 297 36.24 -9.51 -30.62
CA ARG A 297 35.60 -9.05 -31.87
C ARG A 297 35.62 -7.53 -32.05
N ALA A 298 35.82 -6.77 -30.97
CA ALA A 298 36.09 -5.35 -31.09
C ALA A 298 37.58 -5.22 -31.45
N TYR A 299 37.90 -4.77 -32.66
CA TYR A 299 39.30 -4.61 -33.09
C TYR A 299 39.92 -3.35 -32.48
N GLU A 300 39.24 -2.22 -32.63
CA GLU A 300 39.67 -0.92 -32.12
C GLU A 300 38.89 -0.55 -30.86
N VAL A 301 39.62 -0.07 -29.85
CA VAL A 301 39.04 0.45 -28.61
C VAL A 301 39.35 1.95 -28.57
N PRO A 302 38.35 2.84 -28.50
CA PRO A 302 38.58 4.27 -28.34
C PRO A 302 39.09 4.58 -26.91
N ALA A 303 39.67 5.77 -26.74
CA ALA A 303 40.09 6.27 -25.43
C ALA A 303 38.86 6.50 -24.53
N LEU A 304 38.58 5.55 -23.64
CA LEU A 304 37.37 5.54 -22.81
C LEU A 304 37.70 5.75 -21.33
N LYS A 305 36.98 6.63 -20.66
CA LYS A 305 36.98 6.75 -19.19
C LYS A 305 35.87 5.88 -18.61
N VAL A 306 36.24 4.78 -17.95
CA VAL A 306 35.28 3.78 -17.46
C VAL A 306 35.45 3.53 -15.97
N THR A 307 34.36 3.64 -15.21
CA THR A 307 34.29 3.18 -13.82
C THR A 307 33.56 1.85 -13.73
N ALA A 308 34.16 0.85 -13.09
CA ALA A 308 33.50 -0.43 -12.85
C ALA A 308 33.84 -1.04 -11.49
N LEU A 309 33.06 -2.06 -11.06
CA LEU A 309 33.38 -2.81 -9.84
C LEU A 309 34.56 -3.73 -10.05
N ARG A 310 34.73 -4.24 -11.28
CA ARG A 310 35.83 -5.11 -11.66
C ARG A 310 36.09 -4.98 -13.16
N PHE A 311 37.36 -5.03 -13.52
CA PHE A 311 37.80 -5.19 -14.90
C PHE A 311 38.44 -6.58 -15.04
N THR A 312 38.26 -7.24 -16.18
CA THR A 312 39.17 -8.33 -16.56
C THR A 312 40.52 -7.73 -16.92
N GLU A 313 41.62 -8.43 -16.64
CA GLU A 313 42.98 -7.94 -16.91
C GLU A 313 43.16 -7.59 -18.38
N THR A 314 42.63 -8.45 -19.27
CA THR A 314 42.61 -8.22 -20.73
C THR A 314 41.85 -6.95 -21.10
N ALA A 315 40.71 -6.67 -20.46
CA ALA A 315 39.92 -5.47 -20.76
C ALA A 315 40.64 -4.21 -20.28
N ARG A 316 41.23 -4.27 -19.08
CA ARG A 316 42.01 -3.16 -18.51
C ARG A 316 43.18 -2.80 -19.41
N ALA A 317 44.00 -3.80 -19.78
CA ALA A 317 45.17 -3.60 -20.63
C ALA A 317 44.79 -2.99 -22.00
N ARG A 318 43.66 -3.39 -22.58
CA ARG A 318 43.19 -2.82 -23.85
C ARG A 318 42.69 -1.38 -23.73
N ILE A 319 41.99 -1.04 -22.63
CA ILE A 319 41.54 0.33 -22.38
C ILE A 319 42.76 1.24 -22.16
N GLU A 320 43.71 0.82 -21.33
CA GLU A 320 44.93 1.59 -21.03
C GLU A 320 45.80 1.75 -22.27
N LYS A 321 45.97 0.70 -23.08
CA LYS A 321 46.69 0.77 -24.36
C LYS A 321 46.04 1.74 -25.36
N ALA A 322 44.72 1.88 -25.30
CA ALA A 322 43.97 2.84 -26.10
C ALA A 322 44.05 4.29 -25.57
N GLY A 323 44.79 4.55 -24.49
CA GLY A 323 44.84 5.86 -23.83
C GLY A 323 43.59 6.18 -22.99
N GLY A 324 42.76 5.18 -22.71
CA GLY A 324 41.61 5.29 -21.81
C GLY A 324 42.00 5.13 -20.33
N GLU A 325 41.04 5.35 -19.44
CA GLU A 325 41.24 5.34 -18.00
C GLU A 325 40.27 4.37 -17.30
N CYS A 326 40.81 3.45 -16.50
CA CYS A 326 40.04 2.52 -15.69
C CYS A 326 39.93 3.03 -14.25
N LEU A 327 38.73 3.45 -13.85
CA LEU A 327 38.44 4.04 -12.54
C LEU A 327 37.74 3.07 -11.58
N THR A 328 38.02 3.22 -10.30
CA THR A 328 37.27 2.59 -9.21
C THR A 328 36.13 3.49 -8.71
N PHE A 329 35.18 2.94 -7.96
CA PHE A 329 34.00 3.69 -7.49
C PHE A 329 34.32 4.71 -6.38
N ASP A 330 35.40 4.50 -5.64
CA ASP A 330 35.98 5.47 -4.69
C ASP A 330 36.62 6.65 -5.43
N GLN A 331 37.43 6.41 -6.47
CA GLN A 331 37.97 7.46 -7.34
C GLN A 331 36.85 8.26 -8.03
N LEU A 332 35.79 7.58 -8.49
CA LEU A 332 34.62 8.24 -9.06
C LEU A 332 33.93 9.17 -8.05
N ALA A 333 33.80 8.71 -6.80
CA ALA A 333 33.17 9.51 -5.74
C ALA A 333 33.97 10.78 -5.42
N LEU A 334 35.30 10.73 -5.55
CA LEU A 334 36.18 11.91 -5.40
C LEU A 334 36.04 12.89 -6.56
N ARG A 335 35.96 12.40 -7.80
CA ARG A 335 35.90 13.25 -9.00
C ARG A 335 34.51 13.84 -9.25
N ALA A 336 33.46 13.06 -9.06
CA ALA A 336 32.10 13.42 -9.41
C ALA A 336 31.11 13.00 -8.30
N PRO A 337 31.16 13.63 -7.10
CA PRO A 337 30.31 13.26 -5.96
C PRO A 337 28.81 13.43 -6.23
N LEU A 338 28.43 14.33 -7.16
CA LEU A 338 27.05 14.53 -7.59
C LEU A 338 26.66 13.72 -8.84
N GLY A 339 27.64 13.09 -9.52
CA GLY A 339 27.44 12.40 -10.81
C GLY A 339 27.48 13.30 -12.05
N GLN A 340 27.97 14.54 -11.92
CA GLN A 340 28.14 15.46 -13.05
C GLN A 340 29.12 14.87 -14.10
N ASN A 341 28.84 15.08 -15.39
CA ASN A 341 29.62 14.56 -16.52
C ASN A 341 29.84 13.04 -16.55
N THR A 342 29.03 12.28 -15.81
CA THR A 342 28.97 10.82 -15.94
C THR A 342 27.91 10.42 -16.94
N TYR A 343 28.23 9.51 -17.85
CA TYR A 343 27.26 8.92 -18.75
C TYR A 343 26.71 7.61 -18.22
N LEU A 344 25.39 7.57 -18.29
CA LEU A 344 24.51 6.62 -17.69
C LEU A 344 23.35 6.47 -18.70
N GLY A 345 23.45 5.55 -19.67
CA GLY A 345 22.39 5.27 -20.66
C GLY A 345 21.25 4.36 -20.16
N VAL A 346 19.97 4.59 -20.50
CA VAL A 346 19.35 4.59 -21.83
C VAL A 346 18.53 5.88 -22.05
N ALA A 347 18.67 6.49 -23.23
CA ALA A 347 17.76 7.54 -23.68
C ALA A 347 16.42 6.90 -24.11
N SER A 348 15.33 7.30 -23.47
CA SER A 348 14.05 7.41 -24.17
C SER A 348 14.05 8.80 -24.79
N VAL A 349 14.02 8.89 -26.13
CA VAL A 349 13.74 10.14 -26.82
C VAL A 349 12.25 10.41 -26.58
N ILE A 350 11.96 11.43 -25.80
CA ILE A 350 10.65 12.07 -25.76
C ILE A 350 10.98 13.56 -25.92
N ASP A 351 10.55 14.12 -27.05
CA ASP A 351 10.45 15.56 -27.34
C ASP A 351 11.71 16.42 -27.23
N ASN A 352 12.82 16.05 -27.90
CA ASN A 352 13.99 16.92 -28.20
C ASN A 352 14.57 17.79 -27.05
N GLU A 353 14.19 17.51 -25.80
CA GLU A 353 14.58 18.26 -24.62
C GLU A 353 15.36 17.33 -23.70
N PHE A 354 16.59 17.72 -23.35
CA PHE A 354 17.54 16.91 -22.61
C PHE A 354 17.20 16.88 -21.11
N VAL A 355 16.05 16.33 -20.75
CA VAL A 355 15.71 16.10 -19.34
C VAL A 355 16.45 14.85 -18.87
N GLY A 356 17.57 15.08 -18.17
CA GLY A 356 18.56 14.08 -17.78
C GLY A 356 18.03 12.90 -16.96
N LYS A 357 17.53 11.87 -17.64
CA LYS A 357 17.37 10.53 -17.06
C LYS A 357 18.75 9.88 -16.97
N GLN A 358 19.46 10.16 -15.88
CA GLN A 358 20.75 9.54 -15.54
C GLN A 358 20.55 8.05 -15.21
N VAL A 359 20.81 7.14 -16.16
CA VAL A 359 20.51 5.69 -16.01
C VAL A 359 21.76 4.83 -16.15
N LEU A 360 22.36 4.31 -15.08
CA LEU A 360 23.64 3.56 -15.15
C LEU A 360 23.68 2.45 -16.23
N LEU A 361 24.80 2.33 -16.97
CA LEU A 361 25.03 1.26 -17.94
C LEU A 361 24.94 -0.11 -17.26
N ARG A 362 24.33 -1.09 -17.95
CA ARG A 362 24.12 -2.45 -17.44
C ARG A 362 24.30 -3.48 -18.55
N GLY A 363 24.96 -4.59 -18.22
CA GLY A 363 24.98 -5.76 -19.08
C GLY A 363 23.58 -6.38 -19.30
N PRO A 364 23.43 -7.25 -20.31
CA PRO A 364 22.17 -7.93 -20.59
C PRO A 364 21.84 -8.96 -19.50
N LYS A 365 20.87 -8.65 -18.63
CA LYS A 365 20.45 -9.55 -17.53
C LYS A 365 19.82 -10.85 -18.05
N ASN A 366 18.99 -10.75 -19.09
CA ASN A 366 18.13 -11.85 -19.55
C ASN A 366 18.79 -12.75 -20.61
N ALA A 367 20.02 -12.44 -21.05
CA ALA A 367 20.75 -13.26 -22.03
C ALA A 367 21.39 -14.53 -21.43
N ARG A 368 21.19 -14.77 -20.13
CA ARG A 368 21.78 -15.91 -19.42
C ARG A 368 21.07 -17.22 -19.77
N GLU A 369 21.81 -18.32 -19.78
CA GLU A 369 21.28 -19.64 -20.15
C GLU A 369 20.09 -20.05 -19.30
N ALA A 370 20.15 -19.85 -17.98
CA ALA A 370 19.03 -20.16 -17.07
C ALA A 370 17.73 -19.42 -17.46
N VAL A 371 17.82 -18.18 -17.95
CA VAL A 371 16.63 -17.38 -18.32
C VAL A 371 15.95 -17.92 -19.57
N LYS A 372 16.67 -18.64 -20.44
CA LYS A 372 16.07 -19.29 -21.62
C LYS A 372 15.09 -20.40 -21.24
N HIS A 373 15.19 -20.93 -20.03
CA HIS A 373 14.28 -21.95 -19.50
C HIS A 373 13.09 -21.37 -18.73
N PHE A 374 13.00 -20.04 -18.60
CA PHE A 374 11.90 -19.36 -17.92
C PHE A 374 10.88 -18.84 -18.91
N GLY A 375 9.63 -18.68 -18.46
CA GLY A 375 8.51 -18.24 -19.28
C GLY A 375 7.45 -19.34 -19.41
N PRO A 376 6.54 -19.23 -20.40
CA PRO A 376 5.53 -20.24 -20.68
C PRO A 376 6.16 -21.63 -20.87
N ALA A 377 5.50 -22.69 -20.41
CA ALA A 377 6.05 -24.04 -20.46
C ALA A 377 6.45 -24.44 -21.89
N PRO A 378 7.54 -25.19 -22.09
CA PRO A 378 7.93 -25.69 -23.41
C PRO A 378 6.83 -26.60 -24.00
N GLY A 379 6.25 -26.23 -25.15
CA GLY A 379 5.12 -26.97 -25.73
C GLY A 379 3.75 -26.37 -25.46
N VAL A 380 3.68 -25.12 -24.99
CA VAL A 380 2.51 -24.23 -25.12
C VAL A 380 2.66 -23.42 -26.43
N PRO A 381 1.58 -23.19 -27.20
CA PRO A 381 1.66 -22.40 -28.44
C PRO A 381 2.32 -21.05 -28.20
N HIS A 382 3.18 -20.63 -29.13
CA HIS A 382 3.97 -19.38 -29.04
C HIS A 382 5.01 -19.34 -27.90
N SER A 383 5.31 -20.48 -27.26
CA SER A 383 6.40 -20.57 -26.28
C SER A 383 7.76 -20.73 -26.98
N HIS A 384 8.71 -19.84 -26.67
CA HIS A 384 10.11 -19.96 -27.07
C HIS A 384 11.01 -20.50 -25.95
N THR A 385 10.42 -20.99 -24.87
CA THR A 385 11.15 -21.49 -23.70
C THR A 385 11.94 -22.75 -24.04
N LYS A 386 13.23 -22.74 -23.75
CA LYS A 386 14.12 -23.87 -23.95
C LYS A 386 13.76 -25.01 -22.98
N PRO A 387 13.54 -26.25 -23.44
CA PRO A 387 13.30 -27.39 -22.55
C PRO A 387 14.57 -27.83 -21.81
N TYR A 388 14.39 -28.41 -20.62
CA TYR A 388 15.45 -29.09 -19.89
C TYR A 388 15.64 -30.50 -20.44
N VAL A 389 16.59 -30.66 -21.37
CA VAL A 389 16.87 -31.94 -22.03
C VAL A 389 18.18 -32.52 -21.51
N ARG A 390 18.24 -33.85 -21.32
CA ARG A 390 19.44 -34.57 -20.88
C ARG A 390 20.63 -34.40 -21.85
N SER A 391 20.37 -34.42 -23.14
CA SER A 391 21.39 -34.23 -24.17
C SER A 391 20.80 -33.62 -25.44
N LYS A 392 21.65 -32.99 -26.27
CA LYS A 392 21.25 -32.49 -27.58
C LYS A 392 21.29 -33.65 -28.57
N GLY A 393 20.26 -33.77 -29.42
CA GLY A 393 20.29 -34.74 -30.52
C GLY A 393 18.92 -35.05 -31.08
N ARG A 394 18.87 -35.81 -32.18
CA ARG A 394 17.60 -36.22 -32.82
C ARG A 394 16.74 -37.12 -31.94
N LYS A 395 17.35 -37.88 -31.02
CA LYS A 395 16.71 -38.87 -30.15
C LYS A 395 16.08 -38.27 -28.89
N PHE A 396 16.37 -37.01 -28.55
CA PHE A 396 15.94 -36.41 -27.29
C PHE A 396 14.93 -35.28 -27.55
N GLU A 397 13.68 -35.44 -27.10
CA GLU A 397 12.63 -34.40 -27.09
C GLU A 397 12.40 -33.64 -28.41
N ARG A 398 12.54 -34.32 -29.56
CA ARG A 398 12.33 -33.76 -30.90
C ARG A 398 11.25 -34.44 -31.73
N ALA A 399 10.42 -35.31 -31.13
CA ALA A 399 9.39 -36.08 -31.82
C ALA A 399 7.99 -35.46 -31.65
N ARG A 400 7.15 -36.03 -30.78
CA ARG A 400 5.79 -35.56 -30.51
C ARG A 400 5.79 -34.14 -29.95
N GLY A 401 4.89 -33.27 -30.42
CA GLY A 401 4.76 -31.88 -29.98
C GLY A 401 5.79 -30.92 -30.59
N ARG A 402 6.70 -31.39 -31.45
CA ARG A 402 7.73 -30.58 -32.13
C ARG A 402 7.70 -30.69 -33.65
N ARG A 403 6.95 -31.66 -34.20
CA ARG A 403 6.82 -31.88 -35.65
C ARG A 403 5.39 -32.25 -36.01
N ASN A 404 4.90 -31.73 -37.13
CA ASN A 404 3.56 -32.05 -37.64
C ASN A 404 3.40 -33.56 -37.90
N SER A 405 4.46 -34.24 -38.35
CA SER A 405 4.42 -35.68 -38.68
C SER A 405 4.33 -36.63 -37.48
N ARG A 406 4.40 -36.12 -36.23
CA ARG A 406 4.36 -36.93 -35.01
C ARG A 406 3.27 -36.42 -34.07
N GLY A 407 2.03 -36.48 -34.52
CA GLY A 407 0.83 -36.13 -33.76
C GLY A 407 0.43 -34.65 -33.90
N PHE A 408 1.24 -33.74 -33.36
CA PHE A 408 1.00 -32.29 -33.44
C PHE A 408 2.31 -31.51 -33.27
N ARG A 409 2.29 -30.23 -33.66
CA ARG A 409 3.39 -29.28 -33.43
C ARG A 409 2.86 -28.08 -32.65
N VAL A 410 3.66 -27.68 -31.67
CA VAL A 410 3.41 -26.48 -30.87
C VAL A 410 4.47 -25.44 -31.11
#